data_AF-A0A4V5N5D3-F1
#
_entry.id   AF-A0A4V5N5D3-F1
#
_cell.length_a   1.000
_cell.length_b   1.000
_cell.length_c   1.000
_cell.angle_alpha   90.00
_cell.angle_beta   90.00
_cell.angle_gamma   90.00
#
_symmetry.space_group_name_H-M   'P 1'
#
loop_
_entity.id
_entity.type
_entity.pdbx_description
1 polymer ?
#
loop_
_entity_poly.entity_id
_entity_poly.type
_entity_poly.pdbx_seq_one_letter_code
_entity_poly.pdbx_strand_id
1 'polypeptide(L)'
;MDYVPLPRPGRLWRSKTDFWRPFRGAATGAGEHITPLYDPDLHRQLDDEPDLRTLNGSLATLLDVFPDIEPDVCREMLLSISEESRVEVVTERILNKDAKWVRGRRVSAEDEQRSRLRRPARPSDVKLAAEDAFRSESYKKAVKQVCYQEFRNLSRSAVKAVLAEHNHSYSLSRPVLQQLTTRSWRFTLSSLWTKRSPSASTVEHPFITRHTDELADRCTSIAVKRTGDAHLDHEIWELLVRPEIRMREREQLQKDHAYANQVVEDEAREVDALFDCECCFNPVPFEQVTKRFTARAGPKLQTLTRILSAASRRPPQRAVKVVYQPSVINFVVDLIHDDYEKSRAQCAKKTTVPKALLEELRTLSEALEQLEVDRAAWWHSPEKKAARRRYEDGGHTQKLTDMQKVNNMTSDSIQGMQAKLGLFVKWSLGMDGGVWELVGSGEMI
;
A
#
# COMPACT_ATOMS: atom_id res chain seq x y z
N MET A 1 25.27 60.96 -5.97
CA MET A 1 25.76 60.30 -4.76
C MET A 1 24.65 59.41 -4.28
N ASP A 2 24.71 58.11 -4.59
CA ASP A 2 24.82 57.06 -3.57
C ASP A 2 24.56 55.69 -4.21
N TYR A 3 25.61 54.89 -4.12
CA TYR A 3 25.73 53.52 -4.61
C TYR A 3 24.79 52.59 -3.83
N VAL A 4 23.93 51.87 -4.54
CA VAL A 4 23.29 50.67 -4.01
C VAL A 4 24.07 49.46 -4.53
N PRO A 5 24.61 48.58 -3.66
CA PRO A 5 25.50 47.51 -4.08
C PRO A 5 24.72 46.38 -4.77
N LEU A 6 25.21 45.98 -5.95
CA LEU A 6 24.79 44.75 -6.61
C LEU A 6 25.38 43.53 -5.87
N PRO A 7 24.59 42.51 -5.50
CA PRO A 7 25.14 41.25 -5.03
C PRO A 7 25.77 40.47 -6.18
N ARG A 8 26.98 39.95 -5.92
CA ARG A 8 27.78 39.10 -6.81
C ARG A 8 27.06 37.78 -7.14
N PRO A 9 27.34 37.14 -8.29
CA PRO A 9 26.67 35.90 -8.70
C PRO A 9 27.23 34.71 -7.93
N GLY A 10 26.53 34.34 -6.86
CA GLY A 10 26.73 33.08 -6.12
C GLY A 10 25.80 31.99 -6.66
N ARG A 11 26.40 30.88 -7.10
CA ARG A 11 25.78 29.68 -7.67
C ARG A 11 24.50 29.23 -6.95
N LEU A 12 23.40 29.13 -7.67
CA LEU A 12 22.16 28.47 -7.25
C LEU A 12 21.95 27.20 -8.09
N TRP A 13 21.17 26.25 -7.58
CA TRP A 13 20.62 25.04 -8.23
C TRP A 13 21.53 23.79 -8.23
N ARG A 14 21.25 22.84 -7.32
CA ARG A 14 21.76 21.45 -7.39
C ARG A 14 20.70 20.34 -7.18
N SER A 15 19.41 20.63 -6.97
CA SER A 15 18.44 19.56 -6.67
C SER A 15 16.99 19.82 -7.10
N LYS A 16 16.29 18.72 -7.45
CA LYS A 16 14.86 18.62 -7.79
C LYS A 16 13.90 18.94 -6.64
N THR A 17 14.41 19.06 -5.41
CA THR A 17 13.61 19.33 -4.20
C THR A 17 13.22 20.80 -4.03
N ASP A 18 13.78 21.71 -4.83
CA ASP A 18 13.48 23.15 -4.74
C ASP A 18 12.25 23.59 -5.54
N PHE A 19 11.62 22.67 -6.29
CA PHE A 19 10.51 22.98 -7.20
C PHE A 19 9.12 23.02 -6.52
N TRP A 20 8.99 22.52 -5.28
CA TRP A 20 7.70 22.35 -4.59
C TRP A 20 7.61 23.05 -3.22
N ARG A 21 8.03 24.31 -3.14
CA ARG A 21 7.63 25.18 -2.02
C ARG A 21 6.47 26.08 -2.43
N PRO A 22 5.24 25.91 -1.89
CA PRO A 22 4.26 26.97 -1.87
C PRO A 22 4.63 27.93 -0.73
N PHE A 23 4.80 29.21 -1.09
CA PHE A 23 4.76 30.41 -0.24
C PHE A 23 4.94 30.21 1.27
N ARG A 24 6.18 30.33 1.75
CA ARG A 24 6.45 30.73 3.13
C ARG A 24 7.23 32.05 3.09
N GLY A 25 6.49 33.14 2.97
CA GLY A 25 7.05 34.48 2.80
C GLY A 25 6.02 35.58 3.06
N ALA A 26 5.22 35.45 4.12
CA ALA A 26 4.46 36.54 4.76
C ALA A 26 3.83 36.02 6.06
N ALA A 27 4.65 35.79 7.09
CA ALA A 27 4.15 35.57 8.45
C ALA A 27 5.16 36.13 9.45
N THR A 28 5.51 37.40 9.28
CA THR A 28 5.93 38.26 10.39
C THR A 28 4.74 39.14 10.71
N GLY A 29 3.89 38.69 11.64
CA GLY A 29 2.80 39.48 12.21
C GLY A 29 1.43 38.82 12.17
N ALA A 30 1.22 37.78 12.98
CA ALA A 30 -0.07 37.46 13.64
C ALA A 30 0.14 36.20 14.49
N GLY A 31 -0.07 36.33 15.80
CA GLY A 31 0.01 35.22 16.75
C GLY A 31 -1.23 34.35 16.66
N GLU A 32 -1.16 33.26 15.90
CA GLU A 32 -2.06 32.12 16.06
C GLU A 32 -1.20 30.87 16.29
N HIS A 33 -1.50 30.16 17.37
CA HIS A 33 -0.78 28.97 17.82
C HIS A 33 -1.08 27.77 16.89
N ILE A 34 -0.50 27.77 15.69
CA ILE A 34 -0.64 26.68 14.72
C ILE A 34 -0.01 25.43 15.33
N THR A 35 -0.86 24.50 15.79
CA THR A 35 -0.39 23.21 16.32
C THR A 35 0.09 22.38 15.13
N PRO A 36 1.37 21.94 15.09
CA PRO A 36 1.85 21.17 13.97
C PRO A 36 1.11 19.82 13.90
N LEU A 37 0.53 19.54 12.74
CA LEU A 37 -0.15 18.26 12.45
C LEU A 37 0.86 17.28 11.85
N TYR A 38 0.66 15.99 12.11
CA TYR A 38 1.45 14.92 11.53
C TYR A 38 1.01 14.65 10.09
N ASP A 39 1.99 14.57 9.19
CA ASP A 39 1.81 14.19 7.79
C ASP A 39 2.53 12.85 7.53
N PRO A 40 1.78 11.77 7.19
CA PRO A 40 2.35 10.44 6.97
C PRO A 40 3.25 10.36 5.73
N ASP A 41 3.06 11.22 4.72
CA ASP A 41 3.86 11.17 3.50
C ASP A 41 5.22 11.83 3.65
N LEU A 42 5.33 12.83 4.53
CA LEU A 42 6.59 13.51 4.82
C LEU A 42 7.49 12.74 5.80
N HIS A 43 6.94 11.83 6.60
CA HIS A 43 7.65 11.14 7.69
C HIS A 43 7.81 9.62 7.47
N ARG A 44 7.73 9.17 6.21
CA ARG A 44 7.88 7.74 5.85
C ARG A 44 9.30 7.20 6.10
N GLN A 45 10.30 8.08 6.25
CA GLN A 45 11.68 7.70 6.64
C GLN A 45 11.84 7.88 8.16
N LEU A 46 11.61 6.80 8.89
CA LEU A 46 11.91 6.73 10.32
C LEU A 46 13.42 6.52 10.43
N ASP A 47 14.17 7.60 10.68
CA ASP A 47 15.60 7.50 10.96
C ASP A 47 15.80 6.92 12.36
N ASP A 48 15.89 5.60 12.44
CA ASP A 48 16.33 4.91 13.65
C ASP A 48 17.76 5.36 13.99
N GLU A 49 17.98 5.68 15.27
CA GLU A 49 19.31 5.97 15.81
C GLU A 49 20.26 4.80 15.48
N PRO A 50 21.51 5.05 15.03
CA PRO A 50 22.38 4.00 14.51
C PRO A 50 22.66 2.87 15.51
N ASP A 51 22.68 3.17 16.81
CA ASP A 51 22.80 2.15 17.87
C ASP A 51 21.53 1.27 17.95
N LEU A 52 20.33 1.86 17.88
CA LEU A 52 19.07 1.11 17.85
C LEU A 52 18.98 0.21 16.62
N ARG A 53 19.44 0.68 15.46
CA ARG A 53 19.48 -0.14 14.24
C ARG A 53 20.38 -1.36 14.42
N THR A 54 21.53 -1.20 15.09
CA THR A 54 22.48 -2.27 15.38
C THR A 54 21.91 -3.27 16.40
N LEU A 55 21.24 -2.78 17.44
CA LEU A 55 20.56 -3.60 18.45
C LEU A 55 19.37 -4.38 17.87
N ASN A 56 18.55 -3.75 17.05
CA ASN A 56 17.42 -4.39 16.39
C ASN A 56 17.87 -5.42 15.34
N GLY A 57 18.97 -5.14 14.63
CA GLY A 57 19.62 -6.13 13.76
C GLY A 57 20.12 -7.35 14.54
N SER A 58 20.81 -7.12 15.65
CA SER A 58 21.27 -8.18 16.56
C SER A 58 20.12 -9.04 17.11
N LEU A 59 19.02 -8.40 17.51
CA LEU A 59 17.82 -9.06 18.02
C LEU A 59 17.12 -9.90 16.95
N ALA A 60 16.99 -9.38 15.73
CA ALA A 60 16.42 -10.12 14.61
C ALA A 60 17.23 -11.39 14.30
N THR A 61 18.57 -11.29 14.28
CA THR A 61 19.46 -12.45 14.08
C THR A 61 19.29 -13.50 15.18
N LEU A 62 19.21 -13.08 16.45
CA LEU A 62 19.03 -14.02 17.57
C LEU A 62 17.67 -14.74 17.52
N LEU A 63 16.60 -14.06 17.13
CA LEU A 63 15.27 -14.67 17.00
C LEU A 63 15.14 -15.58 15.78
N ASP A 64 15.93 -15.33 14.73
CA ASP A 64 16.02 -16.23 13.57
C ASP A 64 16.74 -17.55 13.93
N VAL A 65 17.81 -17.46 14.72
CA VAL A 65 18.58 -18.65 15.18
C VAL A 65 17.87 -19.40 16.31
N PHE A 66 17.20 -18.68 17.22
CA PHE A 66 16.54 -19.23 18.41
C PHE A 66 15.06 -18.81 18.50
N PRO A 67 14.18 -19.37 17.66
CA PRO A 67 12.76 -18.99 17.64
C PRO A 67 11.98 -19.39 18.90
N ASP A 68 12.51 -20.32 19.70
CA ASP A 68 11.86 -20.80 20.94
C ASP A 68 12.03 -19.85 22.14
N ILE A 69 12.82 -18.78 21.98
CA ILE A 69 13.18 -17.84 23.04
C ILE A 69 12.34 -16.56 22.91
N GLU A 70 11.77 -16.09 24.02
CA GLU A 70 11.03 -14.83 24.05
C GLU A 70 11.93 -13.63 23.68
N PRO A 71 11.46 -12.70 22.83
CA PRO A 71 12.20 -11.49 22.45
C PRO A 71 12.71 -10.67 23.64
N ASP A 72 11.96 -10.65 24.73
CA ASP A 72 12.26 -9.92 25.97
C ASP A 72 13.55 -10.40 26.62
N VAL A 73 13.78 -11.71 26.60
CA VAL A 73 14.98 -12.34 27.15
C VAL A 73 16.20 -11.96 26.32
N CYS A 74 16.07 -12.02 24.99
CA CYS A 74 17.13 -11.58 24.07
C CYS A 74 17.45 -10.09 24.27
N ARG A 75 16.43 -9.24 24.48
CA ARG A 75 16.62 -7.81 24.76
C ARG A 75 17.38 -7.56 26.06
N GLU A 76 17.02 -8.25 27.14
CA GLU A 76 17.71 -8.14 28.43
C GLU A 76 19.19 -8.56 28.31
N MET A 77 19.45 -9.67 27.61
CA MET A 77 20.81 -10.16 27.41
C MET A 77 21.66 -9.20 26.57
N LEU A 78 21.10 -8.68 25.47
CA LEU A 78 21.77 -7.70 24.60
C LEU A 78 22.13 -6.40 25.33
N LEU A 79 21.30 -5.94 26.27
CA LEU A 79 21.60 -4.77 27.10
C LEU A 79 22.66 -5.02 28.18
N SER A 80 22.83 -6.27 28.60
CA SER A 80 23.81 -6.64 29.64
C SER A 80 25.25 -6.78 29.13
N ILE A 81 25.47 -6.75 27.81
CA ILE A 81 26.75 -7.07 27.16
C ILE A 81 27.27 -5.86 26.35
N SER A 82 28.57 -5.63 26.39
CA SER A 82 29.26 -4.54 25.68
C SER A 82 29.25 -4.73 24.16
N GLU A 83 29.43 -3.61 23.42
CA GLU A 83 29.15 -3.47 21.98
C GLU A 83 29.92 -4.41 21.03
N GLU A 84 31.10 -4.86 21.39
CA GLU A 84 32.05 -5.45 20.42
C GLU A 84 31.70 -6.88 19.96
N SER A 85 30.94 -7.66 20.73
CA SER A 85 30.55 -9.04 20.37
C SER A 85 29.22 -9.45 21.00
N ARG A 86 28.20 -8.60 20.87
CA ARG A 86 26.90 -8.79 21.54
C ARG A 86 26.21 -10.09 21.11
N VAL A 87 26.20 -10.42 19.81
CA VAL A 87 25.45 -11.57 19.29
C VAL A 87 26.14 -12.89 19.63
N GLU A 88 27.46 -12.97 19.50
CA GLU A 88 28.22 -14.19 19.75
C GLU A 88 28.21 -14.54 21.24
N VAL A 89 28.40 -13.55 22.13
CA VAL A 89 28.37 -13.77 23.58
C VAL A 89 26.97 -14.13 24.08
N VAL A 90 25.92 -13.51 23.53
CA VAL A 90 24.53 -13.90 23.85
C VAL A 90 24.26 -15.33 23.37
N THR A 91 24.69 -15.67 22.16
CA THR A 91 24.55 -17.02 21.59
C THR A 91 25.26 -18.05 22.45
N GLU A 92 26.52 -17.80 22.84
CA GLU A 92 27.27 -18.68 23.74
C GLU A 92 26.57 -18.82 25.10
N ARG A 93 26.03 -17.72 25.65
CA ARG A 93 25.30 -17.75 26.93
C ARG A 93 23.99 -18.52 26.85
N ILE A 94 23.29 -18.48 25.71
CA ILE A 94 22.08 -19.26 25.44
C ILE A 94 22.43 -20.75 25.34
N LEU A 95 23.52 -21.10 24.65
CA LEU A 95 23.99 -22.47 24.46
C LEU A 95 24.58 -23.08 25.75
N ASN A 96 25.35 -22.32 26.53
CA ASN A 96 26.02 -22.80 27.74
C ASN A 96 25.09 -22.90 28.97
N LYS A 97 23.98 -22.16 29.01
CA LYS A 97 22.99 -22.22 30.11
C LYS A 97 21.80 -23.09 29.72
N ASP A 98 22.05 -24.38 29.54
CA ASP A 98 21.04 -25.39 29.24
C ASP A 98 19.76 -25.24 30.09
N ALA A 99 18.71 -24.75 29.42
CA ALA A 99 17.31 -24.92 29.71
C ALA A 99 16.75 -24.45 31.08
N LYS A 100 17.52 -24.08 32.10
CA LYS A 100 16.95 -23.72 33.44
C LYS A 100 16.33 -22.33 33.51
N TRP A 101 16.93 -21.32 32.85
CA TRP A 101 16.41 -19.95 32.86
C TRP A 101 15.34 -19.70 31.78
N VAL A 102 15.33 -20.52 30.73
CA VAL A 102 14.38 -20.45 29.61
C VAL A 102 13.11 -21.30 29.88
N ARG A 103 13.17 -22.31 30.77
CA ARG A 103 12.06 -23.26 30.99
C ARG A 103 10.75 -22.65 31.54
N GLY A 104 10.80 -21.46 32.16
CA GLY A 104 9.60 -20.78 32.66
C GLY A 104 9.03 -19.72 31.71
N ARG A 105 9.73 -19.43 30.61
CA ARG A 105 9.47 -18.32 29.66
C ARG A 105 9.80 -18.76 28.24
N ARG A 106 9.24 -19.90 27.86
CA ARG A 106 9.11 -20.31 26.45
C ARG A 106 7.80 -19.72 25.97
N VAL A 107 7.77 -19.32 24.69
CA VAL A 107 6.55 -18.86 24.00
C VAL A 107 5.38 -19.75 24.42
N SER A 108 4.39 -19.16 25.09
CA SER A 108 3.23 -19.91 25.56
C SER A 108 2.45 -20.44 24.36
N ALA A 109 1.70 -21.53 24.53
CA ALA A 109 0.87 -22.09 23.46
C ALA A 109 -0.13 -21.05 22.86
N GLU A 110 -0.51 -20.04 23.66
CA GLU A 110 -1.34 -18.91 23.23
C GLU A 110 -0.60 -17.93 22.30
N ASP A 111 0.71 -17.71 22.53
CA ASP A 111 1.57 -16.88 21.70
C ASP A 111 2.01 -17.61 20.41
N GLU A 112 2.17 -18.94 20.48
CA GLU A 112 2.29 -19.80 19.30
C GLU A 112 1.06 -19.70 18.39
N GLN A 113 -0.15 -19.58 18.94
CA GLN A 113 -1.35 -19.43 18.13
C GLN A 113 -1.40 -18.04 17.43
N ARG A 114 -0.88 -17.00 18.09
CA ARG A 114 -0.67 -15.67 17.48
C ARG A 114 0.41 -15.68 16.40
N SER A 115 1.48 -16.46 16.56
CA SER A 115 2.54 -16.60 15.56
C SER A 115 2.11 -17.45 14.35
N ARG A 116 1.32 -18.52 14.56
CA ARG A 116 0.81 -19.39 13.49
C ARG A 116 -0.24 -18.75 12.58
N LEU A 117 -0.96 -17.73 13.07
CA LEU A 117 -1.84 -16.88 12.23
C LEU A 117 -1.05 -15.87 11.38
N ARG A 118 0.26 -15.70 11.63
CA ARG A 118 1.17 -14.92 10.78
C ARG A 118 1.75 -15.86 9.71
N ARG A 119 1.44 -15.56 8.45
CA ARG A 119 1.87 -16.30 7.26
C ARG A 119 3.40 -16.56 7.30
N PRO A 120 3.90 -17.76 6.95
CA PRO A 120 5.34 -18.00 6.90
C PRO A 120 5.94 -17.10 5.80
N ALA A 121 6.69 -16.07 6.21
CA ALA A 121 7.50 -15.26 5.32
C ALA A 121 8.79 -16.03 4.99
N ARG A 122 9.32 -15.82 3.79
CA ARG A 122 10.57 -16.44 3.32
C ARG A 122 11.75 -16.07 4.26
N PRO A 123 12.76 -16.95 4.39
CA PRO A 123 13.84 -16.85 5.39
C PRO A 123 14.90 -15.76 5.12
N SER A 124 14.56 -14.66 4.44
CA SER A 124 15.50 -13.57 4.14
C SER A 124 14.96 -12.18 4.43
N ASP A 125 13.79 -12.06 5.05
CA ASP A 125 13.12 -10.79 5.29
C ASP A 125 12.31 -10.83 6.60
N VAL A 126 12.92 -11.39 7.65
CA VAL A 126 12.37 -11.36 9.02
C VAL A 126 12.44 -9.92 9.52
N LYS A 127 11.48 -9.09 9.09
CA LYS A 127 11.23 -7.80 9.70
C LYS A 127 10.73 -8.07 11.11
N LEU A 128 11.60 -7.85 12.08
CA LEU A 128 11.25 -7.83 13.50
C LEU A 128 9.97 -7.00 13.66
N ALA A 129 8.96 -7.56 14.32
CA ALA A 129 7.72 -6.84 14.53
C ALA A 129 8.02 -5.58 15.34
N ALA A 130 7.37 -4.45 14.99
CA ALA A 130 7.69 -3.18 15.62
C ALA A 130 7.53 -3.27 17.15
N GLU A 131 6.54 -4.02 17.63
CA GLU A 131 6.30 -4.32 19.04
C GLU A 131 7.50 -4.99 19.76
N ASP A 132 8.29 -5.81 19.07
CA ASP A 132 9.40 -6.58 19.65
C ASP A 132 10.73 -5.82 19.59
N ALA A 133 10.82 -4.78 18.76
CA ALA A 133 12.02 -3.97 18.58
C ALA A 133 12.38 -3.12 19.80
N PHE A 134 13.68 -2.86 19.98
CA PHE A 134 14.18 -1.82 20.87
C PHE A 134 13.61 -0.46 20.46
N ARG A 135 13.03 0.23 21.44
CA ARG A 135 12.43 1.56 21.26
C ARG A 135 13.35 2.66 21.78
N SER A 136 13.39 3.78 21.07
CA SER A 136 14.15 4.96 21.50
C SER A 136 13.62 5.53 22.83
N GLU A 137 14.50 6.18 23.58
CA GLU A 137 14.09 6.85 24.83
C GLU A 137 13.16 8.04 24.57
N SER A 138 13.26 8.70 23.41
CA SER A 138 12.30 9.73 22.99
C SER A 138 10.88 9.15 22.86
N TYR A 139 10.76 8.01 22.19
CA TYR A 139 9.50 7.31 22.01
C TYR A 139 8.90 6.86 23.35
N LYS A 140 9.69 6.22 24.22
CA LYS A 140 9.21 5.79 25.55
C LYS A 140 8.68 6.95 26.38
N LYS A 141 9.34 8.11 26.33
CA LYS A 141 8.90 9.34 27.00
C LYS A 141 7.61 9.88 26.39
N ALA A 142 7.53 9.93 25.06
CA ALA A 142 6.35 10.41 24.33
C ALA A 142 5.12 9.54 24.62
N VAL A 143 5.24 8.21 24.51
CA VAL A 143 4.14 7.26 24.78
C VAL A 143 3.61 7.43 26.20
N LYS A 144 4.51 7.53 27.17
CA LYS A 144 4.14 7.71 28.57
C LYS A 144 3.35 9.00 28.78
N GLN A 145 3.76 10.10 28.14
CA GLN A 145 3.02 11.37 28.21
C GLN A 145 1.65 11.27 27.54
N VAL A 146 1.56 10.66 26.36
CA VAL A 146 0.29 10.44 25.65
C VAL A 146 -0.66 9.61 26.50
N CYS A 147 -0.21 8.47 27.05
CA CYS A 147 -1.03 7.61 27.89
C CYS A 147 -1.47 8.30 29.19
N TYR A 148 -0.65 9.16 29.78
CA TYR A 148 -1.08 9.95 30.95
C TYR A 148 -2.17 10.96 30.62
N GLN A 149 -2.15 11.52 29.41
CA GLN A 149 -3.17 12.47 28.96
C GLN A 149 -4.47 11.76 28.57
N GLU A 150 -4.38 10.63 27.85
CA GLU A 150 -5.53 9.82 27.45
C GLU A 150 -6.19 9.15 28.67
N PHE A 151 -5.40 8.55 29.57
CA PHE A 151 -5.88 7.80 30.73
C PHE A 151 -5.67 8.55 32.05
N ARG A 152 -6.05 9.83 32.09
CA ARG A 152 -5.92 10.68 33.29
C ARG A 152 -6.59 10.14 34.56
N ASN A 153 -7.54 9.20 34.40
CA ASN A 153 -8.27 8.58 35.50
C ASN A 153 -7.55 7.34 36.09
N LEU A 154 -6.52 6.82 35.42
CA LEU A 154 -5.69 5.73 35.95
C LEU A 154 -4.51 6.28 36.75
N SER A 155 -4.06 5.50 37.74
CA SER A 155 -2.82 5.83 38.45
C SER A 155 -1.62 5.77 37.50
N ARG A 156 -0.69 6.70 37.66
CA ARG A 156 0.54 6.74 36.85
C ARG A 156 1.38 5.47 36.98
N SER A 157 1.31 4.79 38.14
CA SER A 157 1.98 3.50 38.37
C SER A 157 1.35 2.39 37.52
N ALA A 158 0.02 2.30 37.46
CA ALA A 158 -0.67 1.32 36.61
C ALA A 158 -0.34 1.53 35.13
N VAL A 159 -0.34 2.79 34.66
CA VAL A 159 0.04 3.11 33.27
C VAL A 159 1.48 2.69 32.97
N LYS A 160 2.42 2.98 33.88
CA LYS A 160 3.82 2.56 33.71
C LYS A 160 3.98 1.03 33.68
N ALA A 161 3.24 0.31 34.53
CA ALA A 161 3.32 -1.15 34.61
C ALA A 161 2.89 -1.80 33.28
N VAL A 162 1.73 -1.38 32.75
CA VAL A 162 1.22 -1.90 31.46
C VAL A 162 2.15 -1.53 30.31
N LEU A 163 2.68 -0.30 30.30
CA LEU A 163 3.65 0.10 29.29
C LEU A 163 4.94 -0.75 29.36
N ALA A 164 5.43 -1.10 30.56
CA ALA A 164 6.62 -1.94 30.69
C ALA A 164 6.37 -3.38 30.23
N GLU A 165 5.17 -3.92 30.49
CA GLU A 165 4.75 -5.27 30.08
C GLU A 165 4.66 -5.43 28.56
N HIS A 166 4.30 -4.37 27.82
CA HIS A 166 4.17 -4.41 26.37
C HIS A 166 5.27 -3.64 25.62
N ASN A 167 6.50 -3.62 26.16
CA ASN A 167 7.67 -2.97 25.52
C ASN A 167 7.43 -1.51 25.09
N HIS A 168 6.65 -0.77 25.88
CA HIS A 168 6.19 0.60 25.61
C HIS A 168 5.39 0.78 24.30
N SER A 169 4.90 -0.30 23.69
CA SER A 169 4.03 -0.23 22.51
C SER A 169 2.70 0.45 22.86
N TYR A 170 2.40 1.55 22.17
CA TYR A 170 1.13 2.24 22.34
C TYR A 170 -0.05 1.38 21.87
N SER A 171 0.08 0.74 20.70
CA SER A 171 -0.96 -0.10 20.10
C SER A 171 -1.36 -1.30 20.97
N LEU A 172 -0.40 -1.96 21.62
CA LEU A 172 -0.68 -3.09 22.52
C LEU A 172 -1.15 -2.65 23.91
N SER A 173 -0.57 -1.57 24.45
CA SER A 173 -0.89 -1.11 25.81
C SER A 173 -2.26 -0.44 25.90
N ARG A 174 -2.67 0.30 24.87
CA ARG A 174 -3.93 1.06 24.84
C ARG A 174 -5.19 0.22 25.14
N PRO A 175 -5.45 -0.94 24.49
CA PRO A 175 -6.64 -1.73 24.80
C PRO A 175 -6.64 -2.25 26.24
N VAL A 176 -5.48 -2.63 26.80
CA VAL A 176 -5.38 -3.07 28.20
C VAL A 176 -5.69 -1.91 29.15
N LEU A 177 -5.16 -0.72 28.88
CA LEU A 177 -5.48 0.48 29.64
C LEU A 177 -6.97 0.87 29.56
N GLN A 178 -7.61 0.70 28.40
CA GLN A 178 -9.06 0.89 28.22
C GLN A 178 -9.90 -0.13 29.01
N GLN A 179 -9.44 -1.37 29.11
CA GLN A 179 -10.10 -2.38 29.95
C GLN A 179 -9.95 -2.04 31.44
N LEU A 180 -8.80 -1.55 31.87
CA LEU A 180 -8.57 -1.14 33.25
C LEU A 180 -9.39 0.10 33.63
N THR A 181 -9.58 1.06 32.71
CA THR A 181 -10.49 2.20 32.98
C THR A 181 -11.93 1.75 33.14
N THR A 182 -12.42 0.88 32.26
CA THR A 182 -13.81 0.42 32.27
C THR A 182 -14.15 -0.47 33.47
N ARG A 183 -13.18 -1.24 34.00
CA ARG A 183 -13.36 -2.09 35.20
C ARG A 183 -13.22 -1.34 36.53
N SER A 184 -12.80 -0.08 36.53
CA SER A 184 -12.69 0.70 37.75
C SER A 184 -14.08 1.15 38.24
N TRP A 185 -14.55 0.59 39.36
CA TRP A 185 -15.84 0.85 40.03
C TRP A 185 -16.19 2.34 40.26
N ARG A 186 -15.19 3.23 40.16
CA ARG A 186 -15.37 4.69 40.19
C ARG A 186 -16.13 5.25 38.98
N PHE A 187 -16.23 4.52 37.87
CA PHE A 187 -17.09 4.89 36.74
C PHE A 187 -18.57 4.59 37.00
N THR A 188 -18.88 3.61 37.85
CA THR A 188 -20.26 3.25 38.20
C THR A 188 -20.90 4.32 39.10
N LEU A 189 -20.11 4.94 40.01
CA LEU A 189 -20.62 5.98 40.92
C LEU A 189 -20.63 7.40 40.32
N SER A 190 -19.72 7.73 39.39
CA SER A 190 -19.76 9.03 38.69
C SER A 190 -20.86 9.13 37.63
N SER A 191 -21.46 8.01 37.20
CA SER A 191 -22.55 8.00 36.21
C SER A 191 -23.91 8.44 36.78
N LEU A 192 -24.05 8.52 38.10
CA LEU A 192 -25.32 8.88 38.76
C LEU A 192 -25.53 10.41 38.90
N TRP A 193 -24.54 11.25 38.59
CA TRP A 193 -24.61 12.70 38.85
C TRP A 193 -24.21 13.63 37.69
N THR A 194 -24.30 13.16 36.44
CA THR A 194 -24.21 14.04 35.28
C THR A 194 -25.22 13.65 34.19
N LYS A 195 -26.40 14.27 34.25
CA LYS A 195 -27.31 14.34 33.08
C LYS A 195 -26.66 15.21 31.99
N ARG A 196 -25.98 14.58 31.02
CA ARG A 196 -25.75 15.15 29.68
C ARG A 196 -26.00 14.08 28.62
N SER A 197 -26.88 14.46 27.69
CA SER A 197 -27.19 13.96 26.34
C SER A 197 -26.60 12.61 25.88
N PRO A 198 -27.43 11.68 25.34
CA PRO A 198 -26.96 10.43 24.77
C PRO A 198 -26.40 10.66 23.35
N SER A 199 -25.16 11.14 23.28
CA SER A 199 -24.29 11.07 22.09
C SER A 199 -22.83 10.81 22.47
N ALA A 200 -22.62 10.15 23.61
CA ALA A 200 -21.31 9.83 24.16
C ALA A 200 -20.88 8.40 23.78
N SER A 201 -20.52 8.18 22.52
CA SER A 201 -19.82 6.94 22.09
C SER A 201 -18.46 7.18 21.44
N THR A 202 -17.97 8.42 21.42
CA THR A 202 -16.63 8.74 20.94
C THR A 202 -15.89 9.51 22.01
N VAL A 203 -15.23 8.79 22.92
CA VAL A 203 -14.21 9.38 23.79
C VAL A 203 -13.15 9.97 22.86
N GLU A 204 -13.17 11.30 22.68
CA GLU A 204 -12.24 11.97 21.77
C GLU A 204 -10.82 11.78 22.28
N HIS A 205 -9.98 11.14 21.45
CA HIS A 205 -8.57 10.98 21.75
C HIS A 205 -7.88 12.36 21.78
N PRO A 206 -7.12 12.71 22.83
CA PRO A 206 -6.62 14.08 23.03
C PRO A 206 -5.71 14.59 21.90
N PHE A 207 -5.06 13.68 21.17
CA PHE A 207 -4.18 13.98 20.04
C PHE A 207 -4.84 13.84 18.67
N ILE A 208 -6.15 13.58 18.59
CA ILE A 208 -6.88 13.60 17.32
C ILE A 208 -7.62 14.92 17.20
N THR A 209 -7.40 15.64 16.10
CA THR A 209 -8.20 16.80 15.73
C THR A 209 -9.10 16.42 14.58
N ARG A 210 -10.38 16.77 14.69
CA ARG A 210 -11.35 16.67 13.60
C ARG A 210 -11.67 18.08 13.14
N HIS A 211 -11.48 18.34 11.85
CA HIS A 211 -11.87 19.61 11.23
C HIS A 211 -13.04 19.35 10.29
N THR A 212 -14.14 20.04 10.50
CA THR A 212 -15.23 20.12 9.54
C THR A 212 -14.97 21.32 8.64
N ASP A 213 -14.74 21.08 7.36
CA ASP A 213 -14.62 22.17 6.40
C ASP A 213 -16.03 22.64 6.00
N GLU A 214 -16.39 23.86 6.40
CA GLU A 214 -17.72 24.44 6.13
C GLU A 214 -17.93 24.76 4.64
N LEU A 215 -16.84 24.88 3.85
CA LEU A 215 -16.90 25.14 2.41
C LEU A 215 -17.07 23.86 1.57
N ALA A 216 -16.69 22.72 2.13
CA ALA A 216 -16.83 21.41 1.50
C ALA A 216 -17.77 20.56 2.37
N ASP A 217 -19.08 20.70 2.13
CA ASP A 217 -20.27 20.19 2.84
C ASP A 217 -20.27 18.69 3.27
N ARG A 218 -19.17 17.93 3.11
CA ARG A 218 -18.99 16.54 3.53
C ARG A 218 -17.56 16.14 3.96
N CYS A 219 -16.59 17.04 4.03
CA CYS A 219 -15.19 16.66 4.33
C CYS A 219 -14.81 16.95 5.79
N THR A 220 -14.96 15.97 6.67
CA THR A 220 -14.36 16.03 8.01
C THR A 220 -12.92 15.53 7.93
N SER A 221 -11.92 16.40 7.81
CA SER A 221 -10.52 15.94 7.88
C SER A 221 -10.18 15.50 9.30
N ILE A 222 -9.55 14.34 9.44
CA ILE A 222 -9.09 13.79 10.73
C ILE A 222 -7.56 13.82 10.70
N ALA A 223 -6.94 14.46 11.68
CA ALA A 223 -5.49 14.62 11.75
C ALA A 223 -4.95 14.28 13.15
N VAL A 224 -3.70 13.83 13.20
CA VAL A 224 -2.97 13.58 14.46
C VAL A 224 -2.14 14.81 14.81
N LYS A 225 -2.25 15.30 16.05
CA LYS A 225 -1.36 16.33 16.61
C LYS A 225 0.00 15.70 16.89
N ARG A 226 1.08 16.43 16.60
CA ARG A 226 2.43 15.92 16.88
C ARG A 226 2.67 15.75 18.38
N THR A 227 3.11 14.56 18.76
CA THR A 227 3.47 14.19 20.14
C THR A 227 4.92 14.53 20.48
N GLY A 228 5.74 14.83 19.46
CA GLY A 228 7.18 15.08 19.57
C GLY A 228 8.05 13.90 19.15
N ASP A 229 7.46 12.73 18.87
CA ASP A 229 8.13 11.57 18.31
C ASP A 229 7.39 11.07 17.06
N ALA A 230 8.09 10.97 15.93
CA ALA A 230 7.47 10.64 14.65
C ALA A 230 7.00 9.17 14.58
N HIS A 231 7.66 8.27 15.31
CA HIS A 231 7.28 6.85 15.34
C HIS A 231 5.97 6.67 16.10
N LEU A 232 5.79 7.39 17.22
CA LEU A 232 4.52 7.40 17.94
C LEU A 232 3.39 8.06 17.15
N ASP A 233 3.66 9.20 16.51
CA ASP A 233 2.67 9.89 15.67
C ASP A 233 2.16 8.97 14.55
N HIS A 234 3.07 8.23 13.91
CA HIS A 234 2.73 7.23 12.90
C HIS A 234 1.88 6.10 13.46
N GLU A 235 2.25 5.53 14.61
CA GLU A 235 1.51 4.44 15.25
C GLU A 235 0.08 4.87 15.65
N ILE A 236 -0.08 6.09 16.16
CA ILE A 236 -1.40 6.66 16.47
C ILE A 236 -2.21 6.87 15.19
N TRP A 237 -1.58 7.37 14.12
CA TRP A 237 -2.23 7.58 12.83
C TRP A 237 -2.72 6.26 12.21
N GLU A 238 -1.86 5.25 12.21
CA GLU A 238 -2.18 3.90 11.72
C GLU A 238 -3.32 3.25 12.51
N LEU A 239 -3.33 3.40 13.84
CA LEU A 239 -4.32 2.77 14.71
C LEU A 239 -5.69 3.47 14.66
N LEU A 240 -5.72 4.81 14.63
CA LEU A 240 -6.95 5.57 14.88
C LEU A 240 -7.47 6.35 13.67
N VAL A 241 -6.59 6.80 12.76
CA VAL A 241 -6.98 7.65 11.63
C VAL A 241 -7.11 6.85 10.35
N ARG A 242 -6.17 5.96 10.06
CA ARG A 242 -6.17 5.15 8.84
C ARG A 242 -7.42 4.27 8.67
N PRO A 243 -7.96 3.61 9.73
CA PRO A 243 -9.18 2.80 9.59
C PRO A 243 -10.39 3.63 9.18
N GLU A 244 -10.52 4.84 9.74
CA GLU A 244 -11.60 5.79 9.43
C GLU A 244 -11.53 6.26 7.99
N ILE A 245 -10.33 6.64 7.52
CA ILE A 245 -10.12 7.03 6.11
C ILE A 245 -10.52 5.86 5.18
N ARG A 246 -10.05 4.64 5.47
CA ARG A 246 -10.37 3.44 4.68
C ARG A 246 -11.85 3.07 4.69
N MET A 247 -12.55 3.31 5.81
CA MET A 247 -14.00 3.11 5.88
C MET A 247 -14.70 4.09 4.95
N ARG A 248 -14.34 5.38 5.02
CA ARG A 248 -14.93 6.42 4.16
C ARG A 248 -14.65 6.22 2.68
N GLU A 249 -13.42 5.85 2.32
CA GLU A 249 -13.06 5.51 0.94
C GLU A 249 -13.91 4.36 0.41
N ARG A 250 -14.13 3.32 1.22
CA ARG A 250 -15.00 2.19 0.85
C ARG A 250 -16.45 2.61 0.67
N GLU A 251 -16.98 3.41 1.59
CA GLU A 251 -18.34 3.93 1.47
C GLU A 251 -18.51 4.83 0.24
N GLN A 252 -17.54 5.70 -0.05
CA GLN A 252 -17.56 6.54 -1.24
C GLN A 252 -17.51 5.69 -2.50
N LEU A 253 -16.60 4.72 -2.57
CA LEU A 253 -16.48 3.82 -3.73
C LEU A 253 -17.75 2.98 -3.94
N GLN A 254 -18.43 2.57 -2.86
CA GLN A 254 -19.72 1.90 -2.95
C GLN A 254 -20.81 2.80 -3.51
N LYS A 255 -20.89 4.06 -3.05
CA LYS A 255 -21.84 5.06 -3.57
C LYS A 255 -21.56 5.37 -5.04
N ASP A 256 -20.31 5.61 -5.40
CA ASP A 256 -19.88 5.89 -6.77
C ASP A 256 -20.19 4.71 -7.69
N HIS A 257 -19.95 3.47 -7.23
CA HIS A 257 -20.27 2.26 -7.98
C HIS A 257 -21.79 2.07 -8.15
N ALA A 258 -22.58 2.31 -7.10
CA ALA A 258 -24.04 2.24 -7.18
C ALA A 258 -24.59 3.27 -8.16
N TYR A 259 -24.13 4.52 -8.07
CA TYR A 259 -24.51 5.59 -8.99
C TYR A 259 -24.10 5.27 -10.44
N ALA A 260 -22.88 4.80 -10.67
CA ALA A 260 -22.43 4.42 -12.01
C ALA A 260 -23.28 3.28 -12.60
N ASN A 261 -23.68 2.29 -11.80
CA ASN A 261 -24.57 1.23 -12.30
C ASN A 261 -25.96 1.78 -12.62
N GLN A 262 -26.48 2.71 -11.81
CA GLN A 262 -27.77 3.36 -12.07
C GLN A 262 -27.75 4.12 -13.40
N VAL A 263 -26.72 4.94 -13.64
CA VAL A 263 -26.57 5.68 -14.90
C VAL A 263 -26.51 4.73 -16.10
N VAL A 264 -25.75 3.64 -15.99
CA VAL A 264 -25.65 2.63 -17.06
C VAL A 264 -27.00 1.94 -17.31
N GLU A 265 -27.74 1.62 -16.25
CA GLU A 265 -29.08 1.03 -16.38
C GLU A 265 -30.08 2.00 -17.02
N ASP A 266 -30.02 3.28 -16.66
CA ASP A 266 -30.89 4.32 -17.19
C ASP A 266 -30.60 4.58 -18.68
N GLU A 267 -29.32 4.73 -19.05
CA GLU A 267 -28.90 4.88 -20.45
C GLU A 267 -29.28 3.67 -21.30
N ALA A 268 -29.06 2.44 -20.79
CA ALA A 268 -29.44 1.22 -21.51
C ALA A 268 -30.96 1.11 -21.70
N ARG A 269 -31.76 1.62 -20.75
CA ARG A 269 -33.22 1.67 -20.88
C ARG A 269 -33.67 2.68 -21.93
N GLU A 270 -32.99 3.82 -22.03
CA GLU A 270 -33.31 4.85 -23.04
C GLU A 270 -33.03 4.39 -24.47
N VAL A 271 -32.02 3.53 -24.69
CA VAL A 271 -31.67 2.99 -26.01
C VAL A 271 -32.18 1.57 -26.28
N ASP A 272 -33.09 1.06 -25.44
CA ASP A 272 -33.61 -0.32 -25.49
C ASP A 272 -32.51 -1.41 -25.59
N ALA A 273 -31.37 -1.19 -24.94
CA ALA A 273 -30.23 -2.11 -24.87
C ALA A 273 -30.18 -2.90 -23.55
N LEU A 274 -31.36 -3.31 -23.07
CA LEU A 274 -31.50 -4.21 -21.93
C LEU A 274 -31.55 -5.66 -22.41
N PHE A 275 -30.82 -6.54 -21.73
CA PHE A 275 -30.72 -7.95 -22.05
C PHE A 275 -31.28 -8.79 -20.91
N ASP A 276 -31.99 -9.86 -21.25
CA ASP A 276 -32.48 -10.78 -20.24
C ASP A 276 -31.33 -11.60 -19.65
N CYS A 277 -31.12 -11.47 -18.34
CA CYS A 277 -30.13 -12.27 -17.66
C CYS A 277 -30.57 -13.74 -17.62
N GLU A 278 -29.83 -14.64 -18.27
CA GLU A 278 -30.16 -16.09 -18.26
C GLU A 278 -30.18 -16.74 -16.86
N CYS A 279 -29.61 -16.09 -15.85
CA CYS A 279 -29.60 -16.61 -14.48
C CYS A 279 -30.82 -16.21 -13.65
N CYS A 280 -31.40 -15.02 -13.88
CA CYS A 280 -32.49 -14.49 -13.06
C CYS A 280 -33.65 -13.91 -13.86
N PHE A 281 -33.59 -13.97 -15.19
CA PHE A 281 -34.59 -13.49 -16.15
C PHE A 281 -35.02 -12.02 -15.94
N ASN A 282 -34.15 -11.22 -15.32
CA ASN A 282 -34.36 -9.79 -15.17
C ASN A 282 -33.64 -9.05 -16.31
N PRO A 283 -34.24 -7.98 -16.84
CA PRO A 283 -33.60 -7.12 -17.83
C PRO A 283 -32.44 -6.38 -17.16
N VAL A 284 -31.24 -6.52 -17.72
CA VAL A 284 -30.01 -5.89 -17.22
C VAL A 284 -29.16 -5.39 -18.39
N PRO A 285 -28.33 -4.36 -18.21
CA PRO A 285 -27.41 -3.92 -19.24
C PRO A 285 -26.31 -4.98 -19.49
N PHE A 286 -25.72 -4.97 -20.69
CA PHE A 286 -24.74 -5.96 -21.14
C PHE A 286 -23.55 -6.12 -20.17
N GLU A 287 -23.09 -5.04 -19.56
CA GLU A 287 -22.00 -5.02 -18.58
C GLU A 287 -22.31 -5.82 -17.33
N GLN A 288 -23.59 -5.94 -16.96
CA GLN A 288 -24.02 -6.76 -15.84
C GLN A 288 -24.17 -8.23 -16.21
N VAL A 289 -24.61 -8.53 -17.44
CA VAL A 289 -24.63 -9.90 -17.97
C VAL A 289 -23.21 -10.47 -17.93
N THR A 290 -22.25 -9.74 -18.50
CA THR A 290 -20.84 -10.15 -18.53
C THR A 290 -20.21 -10.26 -17.13
N LYS A 291 -20.48 -9.34 -16.20
CA LYS A 291 -20.03 -9.45 -14.80
C LYS A 291 -20.58 -10.70 -14.10
N ARG A 292 -21.84 -11.09 -14.34
CA ARG A 292 -22.47 -12.25 -13.71
C ARG A 292 -22.04 -13.57 -14.33
N PHE A 293 -21.83 -13.59 -15.65
CA PHE A 293 -21.25 -14.74 -16.35
C PHE A 293 -19.80 -15.01 -15.92
N THR A 294 -18.98 -13.96 -15.81
CA THR A 294 -17.58 -14.08 -15.37
C THR A 294 -17.46 -14.52 -13.92
N ALA A 295 -18.37 -14.10 -13.03
CA ALA A 295 -18.43 -14.60 -11.64
C ALA A 295 -18.64 -16.13 -11.55
N ARG A 296 -19.16 -16.75 -12.61
CA ARG A 296 -19.36 -18.21 -12.75
C ARG A 296 -18.17 -18.93 -13.38
N ALA A 297 -17.30 -18.21 -14.09
CA ALA A 297 -16.02 -18.71 -14.59
C ALA A 297 -14.95 -18.63 -13.49
N GLY A 298 -14.00 -19.57 -13.44
CA GLY A 298 -13.01 -19.68 -12.36
C GLY A 298 -12.20 -18.40 -12.08
N PRO A 299 -11.60 -18.27 -10.88
CA PRO A 299 -11.02 -17.02 -10.36
C PRO A 299 -9.90 -16.38 -11.23
N LYS A 300 -9.25 -17.18 -12.09
CA LYS A 300 -8.23 -16.69 -13.03
C LYS A 300 -8.83 -15.85 -14.18
N LEU A 301 -9.98 -16.26 -14.74
CA LEU A 301 -10.66 -15.54 -15.83
C LEU A 301 -11.34 -14.25 -15.34
N GLN A 302 -11.83 -14.25 -14.10
CA GLN A 302 -12.45 -13.07 -13.47
C GLN A 302 -11.51 -11.86 -13.34
N THR A 303 -10.21 -12.11 -13.15
CA THR A 303 -9.19 -11.06 -12.99
C THR A 303 -8.88 -10.41 -14.33
N LEU A 304 -8.73 -11.21 -15.39
CA LEU A 304 -8.45 -10.74 -16.75
C LEU A 304 -9.61 -9.93 -17.34
N THR A 305 -10.85 -10.40 -17.20
CA THR A 305 -12.00 -9.68 -17.75
C THR A 305 -12.28 -8.36 -17.02
N ARG A 306 -11.97 -8.26 -15.72
CA ARG A 306 -12.06 -7.01 -14.95
C ARG A 306 -11.05 -5.96 -15.41
N ILE A 307 -9.86 -6.39 -15.81
CA ILE A 307 -8.79 -5.50 -16.28
C ILE A 307 -9.13 -4.98 -17.69
N LEU A 308 -9.56 -5.88 -18.59
CA LEU A 308 -9.93 -5.51 -19.97
C LEU A 308 -11.18 -4.63 -20.04
N SER A 309 -12.21 -4.92 -19.23
CA SER A 309 -13.42 -4.10 -19.17
C SER A 309 -13.21 -2.74 -18.48
N ALA A 310 -12.17 -2.58 -17.65
CA ALA A 310 -11.79 -1.30 -17.07
C ALA A 310 -10.97 -0.43 -18.04
N ALA A 311 -10.27 -1.06 -19.01
CA ALA A 311 -9.50 -0.37 -20.04
C ALA A 311 -10.39 0.21 -21.14
N SER A 312 -11.41 -0.53 -21.57
CA SER A 312 -12.35 -0.12 -22.63
C SER A 312 -13.25 1.09 -22.27
N ARG A 313 -13.45 1.40 -20.98
CA ARG A 313 -14.38 2.45 -20.50
C ARG A 313 -13.74 3.83 -20.28
N ARG A 314 -12.47 4.06 -20.65
CA ARG A 314 -11.77 5.32 -20.33
C ARG A 314 -11.40 6.10 -21.60
N PRO A 315 -11.43 7.45 -21.54
CA PRO A 315 -10.98 8.28 -22.65
C PRO A 315 -9.52 7.99 -22.99
N PRO A 316 -9.10 8.13 -24.27
CA PRO A 316 -7.82 7.64 -24.78
C PRO A 316 -6.59 8.16 -24.03
N GLN A 317 -6.70 9.32 -23.38
CA GLN A 317 -5.62 9.90 -22.56
C GLN A 317 -5.37 9.18 -21.23
N ARG A 318 -6.40 8.55 -20.65
CA ARG A 318 -6.31 7.76 -19.42
C ARG A 318 -6.12 6.27 -19.72
N ALA A 319 -6.57 5.79 -20.88
CA ALA A 319 -6.29 4.43 -21.36
C ALA A 319 -4.78 4.18 -21.46
N VAL A 320 -4.02 5.05 -22.12
CA VAL A 320 -2.54 4.91 -22.20
C VAL A 320 -1.88 4.93 -20.82
N LYS A 321 -2.42 5.65 -19.82
CA LYS A 321 -1.86 5.68 -18.46
C LYS A 321 -2.21 4.46 -17.60
N VAL A 322 -3.27 3.72 -17.95
CA VAL A 322 -3.74 2.53 -17.22
C VAL A 322 -3.20 1.25 -17.86
N VAL A 323 -3.12 1.19 -19.19
CA VAL A 323 -2.58 0.03 -19.91
C VAL A 323 -1.04 0.01 -19.86
N TYR A 324 -0.41 1.17 -19.64
CA TYR A 324 1.00 1.26 -19.21
C TYR A 324 1.14 1.10 -17.68
N GLN A 325 0.42 0.16 -17.08
CA GLN A 325 0.85 -0.40 -15.80
C GLN A 325 1.68 -1.66 -16.09
N PRO A 326 3.02 -1.59 -15.98
CA PRO A 326 3.89 -2.76 -16.13
C PRO A 326 3.40 -3.97 -15.32
N SER A 327 2.72 -3.73 -14.19
CA SER A 327 2.16 -4.77 -13.32
C SER A 327 1.12 -5.68 -14.00
N VAL A 328 0.35 -5.19 -14.97
CA VAL A 328 -0.68 -6.02 -15.63
C VAL A 328 -0.04 -6.97 -16.65
N ILE A 329 0.82 -6.44 -17.51
CA ILE A 329 1.54 -7.26 -18.50
C ILE A 329 2.46 -8.25 -17.78
N ASN A 330 3.19 -7.79 -16.76
CA ASN A 330 4.05 -8.66 -15.95
C ASN A 330 3.23 -9.78 -15.28
N PHE A 331 2.03 -9.48 -14.76
CA PHE A 331 1.15 -10.51 -14.20
C PHE A 331 0.73 -11.57 -15.22
N VAL A 332 0.37 -11.16 -16.44
CA VAL A 332 0.02 -12.11 -17.52
C VAL A 332 1.23 -12.94 -17.93
N VAL A 333 2.41 -12.32 -18.02
CA VAL A 333 3.67 -13.01 -18.32
C VAL A 333 4.04 -14.02 -17.23
N ASP A 334 3.91 -13.65 -15.96
CA ASP A 334 4.16 -14.54 -14.81
C ASP A 334 3.17 -15.73 -14.82
N LEU A 335 1.91 -15.47 -15.15
CA LEU A 335 0.88 -16.52 -15.26
C LEU A 335 1.19 -17.51 -16.39
N ILE A 336 1.53 -17.00 -17.58
CA ILE A 336 1.95 -17.81 -18.74
C ILE A 336 3.17 -18.65 -18.39
N HIS A 337 4.14 -18.07 -17.68
CA HIS A 337 5.34 -18.77 -17.26
C HIS A 337 5.00 -19.93 -16.30
N ASP A 338 4.17 -19.68 -15.28
CA ASP A 338 3.76 -20.70 -14.32
C ASP A 338 2.97 -21.84 -14.95
N ASP A 339 2.05 -21.53 -15.87
CA ASP A 339 1.23 -22.54 -16.53
C ASP A 339 2.00 -23.28 -17.64
N TYR A 340 3.00 -22.64 -18.26
CA TYR A 340 3.98 -23.31 -19.11
C TYR A 340 4.88 -24.28 -18.34
N GLU A 341 5.46 -23.88 -17.21
CA GLU A 341 6.34 -24.77 -16.42
C GLU A 341 5.59 -26.01 -15.93
N LYS A 342 4.33 -25.88 -15.52
CA LYS A 342 3.46 -27.03 -15.17
C LYS A 342 3.22 -27.96 -16.35
N SER A 343 3.16 -27.40 -17.55
CA SER A 343 2.81 -28.12 -18.78
C SER A 343 4.02 -28.45 -19.65
N ARG A 344 5.23 -28.14 -19.18
CA ARG A 344 6.46 -28.15 -19.98
C ARG A 344 6.78 -29.52 -20.56
N ALA A 345 6.55 -30.59 -19.78
CA ALA A 345 6.76 -31.96 -20.24
C ALA A 345 5.78 -32.37 -21.36
N GLN A 346 4.59 -31.75 -21.43
CA GLN A 346 3.60 -31.97 -22.47
C GLN A 346 3.92 -31.14 -23.72
N CYS A 347 4.31 -29.88 -23.54
CA CYS A 347 4.73 -28.99 -24.63
C CYS A 347 6.01 -29.50 -25.32
N ALA A 348 6.98 -30.02 -24.56
CA ALA A 348 8.23 -30.56 -25.09
C ALA A 348 8.04 -31.80 -25.99
N LYS A 349 6.96 -32.55 -25.79
CA LYS A 349 6.61 -33.73 -26.61
C LYS A 349 5.87 -33.36 -27.90
N LYS A 350 5.58 -32.07 -28.13
CA LYS A 350 4.83 -31.53 -29.28
C LYS A 350 3.47 -32.20 -29.53
N THR A 351 2.92 -32.90 -28.53
CA THR A 351 1.69 -33.69 -28.71
C THR A 351 0.44 -32.82 -28.70
N THR A 352 0.33 -31.87 -27.76
CA THR A 352 -0.80 -30.92 -27.66
C THR A 352 -0.44 -29.78 -26.69
N VAL A 353 -0.67 -28.52 -27.05
CA VAL A 353 -0.55 -27.38 -26.12
C VAL A 353 -1.83 -27.27 -25.28
N PRO A 354 -1.76 -27.08 -23.95
CA PRO A 354 -2.95 -26.89 -23.13
C PRO A 354 -3.79 -25.70 -23.59
N LYS A 355 -5.12 -25.88 -23.69
CA LYS A 355 -6.05 -24.84 -24.13
C LYS A 355 -5.96 -23.57 -23.28
N ALA A 356 -5.81 -23.70 -21.97
CA ALA A 356 -5.68 -22.57 -21.05
C ALA A 356 -4.42 -21.72 -21.37
N LEU A 357 -3.29 -22.36 -21.63
CA LEU A 357 -2.05 -21.67 -22.01
C LEU A 357 -2.21 -20.95 -23.37
N LEU A 358 -2.91 -21.56 -24.33
CA LEU A 358 -3.21 -20.92 -25.61
C LEU A 358 -4.12 -19.68 -25.43
N GLU A 359 -5.13 -19.75 -24.59
CA GLU A 359 -6.01 -18.61 -24.27
C GLU A 359 -5.24 -17.47 -23.61
N GLU A 360 -4.32 -17.77 -22.69
CA GLU A 360 -3.46 -16.77 -22.04
C GLU A 360 -2.52 -16.09 -23.05
N LEU A 361 -1.91 -16.86 -23.96
CA LEU A 361 -1.04 -16.34 -25.01
C LEU A 361 -1.81 -15.47 -26.03
N ARG A 362 -3.03 -15.87 -26.40
CA ARG A 362 -3.93 -15.06 -27.23
C ARG A 362 -4.26 -13.74 -26.55
N THR A 363 -4.64 -13.81 -25.28
CA THR A 363 -4.96 -12.63 -24.47
C THR A 363 -3.76 -11.67 -24.40
N LEU A 364 -2.54 -12.19 -24.22
CA LEU A 364 -1.34 -11.37 -24.25
C LEU A 364 -1.09 -10.74 -25.63
N SER A 365 -1.29 -11.49 -26.72
CA SER A 365 -1.16 -10.98 -28.09
C SER A 365 -2.13 -9.83 -28.35
N GLU A 366 -3.42 -10.04 -28.06
CA GLU A 366 -4.48 -9.04 -28.22
C GLU A 366 -4.21 -7.80 -27.38
N ALA A 367 -3.72 -7.97 -26.14
CA ALA A 367 -3.36 -6.85 -25.28
C ALA A 367 -2.20 -6.02 -25.85
N LEU A 368 -1.19 -6.67 -26.45
CA LEU A 368 -0.07 -5.98 -27.10
C LEU A 368 -0.51 -5.24 -28.38
N GLU A 369 -1.42 -5.81 -29.15
CA GLU A 369 -2.01 -5.15 -30.33
C GLU A 369 -2.86 -3.94 -29.93
N GLN A 370 -3.73 -4.10 -28.92
CA GLN A 370 -4.54 -2.99 -28.42
C GLN A 370 -3.67 -1.86 -27.86
N LEU A 371 -2.56 -2.20 -27.21
CA LEU A 371 -1.57 -1.21 -26.74
C LEU A 371 -0.98 -0.39 -27.88
N GLU A 372 -0.70 -1.02 -29.01
CA GLU A 372 -0.17 -0.32 -30.19
C GLU A 372 -1.21 0.59 -30.83
N VAL A 373 -2.47 0.12 -30.90
CA VAL A 373 -3.62 0.94 -31.35
C VAL A 373 -3.81 2.16 -30.44
N ASP A 374 -3.80 1.96 -29.12
CA ASP A 374 -3.96 3.03 -28.14
C ASP A 374 -2.80 4.04 -28.19
N ARG A 375 -1.56 3.55 -28.34
CA ARG A 375 -0.36 4.39 -28.53
C ARG A 375 -0.51 5.24 -29.79
N ALA A 376 -0.90 4.64 -30.91
CA ALA A 376 -1.10 5.35 -32.17
C ALA A 376 -2.22 6.41 -32.05
N ALA A 377 -3.37 6.04 -31.47
CA ALA A 377 -4.48 6.94 -31.23
C ALA A 377 -4.07 8.13 -30.35
N TRP A 378 -3.30 7.88 -29.29
CA TRP A 378 -2.73 8.93 -28.44
C TRP A 378 -1.80 9.85 -29.23
N TRP A 379 -0.87 9.29 -30.00
CA TRP A 379 0.11 10.07 -30.76
C TRP A 379 -0.56 10.95 -31.83
N HIS A 380 -1.62 10.44 -32.48
CA HIS A 380 -2.36 11.14 -33.53
C HIS A 380 -3.55 11.96 -33.01
N SER A 381 -3.82 11.94 -31.71
CA SER A 381 -4.93 12.70 -31.10
C SER A 381 -4.84 14.20 -31.40
N PRO A 382 -5.99 14.89 -31.58
CA PRO A 382 -6.01 16.33 -31.86
C PRO A 382 -5.34 17.15 -30.75
N GLU A 383 -5.47 16.72 -29.50
CA GLU A 383 -4.83 17.37 -28.36
C GLU A 383 -3.31 17.24 -28.39
N LYS A 384 -2.74 16.07 -28.73
CA LYS A 384 -1.30 15.90 -28.86
C LYS A 384 -0.74 16.60 -30.10
N LYS A 385 -1.49 16.62 -31.19
CA LYS A 385 -1.16 17.40 -32.38
C LYS A 385 -1.12 18.91 -32.06
N ALA A 386 -2.08 19.41 -31.28
CA ALA A 386 -2.09 20.80 -30.82
C ALA A 386 -0.93 21.08 -29.85
N ALA A 387 -0.60 20.16 -28.94
CA ALA A 387 0.54 20.30 -28.04
C ALA A 387 1.88 20.37 -28.80
N ARG A 388 2.08 19.53 -29.83
CA ARG A 388 3.25 19.59 -30.72
C ARG A 388 3.38 20.97 -31.38
N ARG A 389 2.29 21.46 -32.00
CA ARG A 389 2.26 22.79 -32.61
C ARG A 389 2.62 23.90 -31.62
N ARG A 390 2.03 23.90 -30.42
CA ARG A 390 2.38 24.89 -29.37
C ARG A 390 3.85 24.85 -28.98
N TYR A 391 4.47 23.67 -28.94
CA TYR A 391 5.89 23.54 -28.62
C TYR A 391 6.80 23.96 -29.77
N GLU A 392 6.39 23.71 -31.01
CA GLU A 392 7.07 24.21 -32.22
C GLU A 392 7.01 25.74 -32.27
N ASP A 393 5.82 26.32 -32.15
CA ASP A 393 5.59 27.78 -32.18
C ASP A 393 6.29 28.49 -31.01
N GLY A 394 6.34 27.86 -29.83
CA GLY A 394 7.00 28.38 -28.63
C GLY A 394 8.50 28.12 -28.54
N GLY A 395 9.13 27.53 -29.56
CA GLY A 395 10.56 27.20 -29.56
C GLY A 395 10.98 26.19 -28.47
N HIS A 396 10.05 25.41 -27.93
CA HIS A 396 10.28 24.43 -26.87
C HIS A 396 10.78 23.08 -27.41
N THR A 397 11.93 23.09 -28.09
CA THR A 397 12.53 21.90 -28.73
C THR A 397 12.71 20.72 -27.78
N GLN A 398 13.11 20.95 -26.53
CA GLN A 398 13.28 19.89 -25.53
C GLN A 398 11.97 19.12 -25.25
N LYS A 399 10.84 19.82 -25.14
CA LYS A 399 9.54 19.19 -24.85
C LYS A 399 9.06 18.34 -26.02
N LEU A 400 9.35 18.77 -27.25
CA LEU A 400 9.05 18.01 -28.46
C LEU A 400 9.88 16.72 -28.50
N THR A 401 11.18 16.82 -28.27
CA THR A 401 12.11 15.68 -28.21
C THR A 401 11.69 14.69 -27.11
N ASP A 402 11.36 15.15 -25.91
CA ASP A 402 10.92 14.29 -24.82
C ASP A 402 9.63 13.54 -25.17
N MET A 403 8.68 14.21 -25.81
CA MET A 403 7.42 13.59 -26.22
C MET A 403 7.63 12.55 -27.32
N GLN A 404 8.53 12.80 -28.27
CA GLN A 404 8.89 11.88 -29.34
C GLN A 404 9.66 10.67 -28.80
N LYS A 405 10.55 10.90 -27.82
CA LYS A 405 11.26 9.84 -27.09
C LYS A 405 10.30 8.90 -26.37
N VAL A 406 9.30 9.43 -25.68
CA VAL A 406 8.27 8.59 -25.00
C VAL A 406 7.52 7.73 -26.01
N ASN A 407 7.12 8.30 -27.15
CA ASN A 407 6.42 7.55 -28.20
C ASN A 407 7.27 6.40 -28.75
N ASN A 408 8.53 6.69 -29.08
CA ASN A 408 9.43 5.69 -29.66
C ASN A 408 9.76 4.59 -28.66
N MET A 409 10.09 4.95 -27.40
CA MET A 409 10.33 3.96 -26.34
C MET A 409 9.12 3.04 -26.12
N THR A 410 7.90 3.56 -26.23
CA THR A 410 6.68 2.76 -26.08
C THR A 410 6.52 1.79 -27.25
N SER A 411 6.70 2.28 -28.49
CA SER A 411 6.67 1.47 -29.71
C SER A 411 7.71 0.34 -29.67
N ASP A 412 8.95 0.66 -29.31
CA ASP A 412 10.06 -0.30 -29.24
C ASP A 412 9.80 -1.37 -28.18
N SER A 413 9.22 -0.99 -27.03
CA SER A 413 8.85 -1.92 -25.96
C SER A 413 7.76 -2.91 -26.42
N ILE A 414 6.70 -2.42 -27.07
CA ILE A 414 5.61 -3.26 -27.58
C ILE A 414 6.14 -4.25 -28.62
N GLN A 415 6.90 -3.77 -29.60
CA GLN A 415 7.52 -4.62 -30.63
C GLN A 415 8.47 -5.65 -30.03
N GLY A 416 9.27 -5.25 -29.03
CA GLY A 416 10.14 -6.16 -28.30
C GLY A 416 9.38 -7.27 -27.57
N MET A 417 8.21 -6.97 -26.99
CA MET A 417 7.36 -7.98 -26.36
C MET A 417 6.69 -8.90 -27.37
N GLN A 418 6.19 -8.37 -28.49
CA GLN A 418 5.63 -9.17 -29.58
C GLN A 418 6.66 -10.14 -30.17
N ALA A 419 7.90 -9.68 -30.38
CA ALA A 419 8.99 -10.52 -30.85
C ALA A 419 9.32 -11.65 -29.86
N LYS A 420 9.38 -11.34 -28.56
CA LYS A 420 9.60 -12.35 -27.50
C LYS A 420 8.47 -13.37 -27.44
N LEU A 421 7.22 -12.91 -27.54
CA LEU A 421 6.05 -13.80 -27.60
C LEU A 421 6.13 -14.72 -28.80
N GLY A 422 6.47 -14.20 -29.99
CA GLY A 422 6.64 -15.01 -31.19
C GLY A 422 7.78 -16.04 -31.07
N LEU A 423 8.91 -15.65 -30.49
CA LEU A 423 10.01 -16.59 -30.20
C LEU A 423 9.57 -17.68 -29.22
N PHE A 424 8.85 -17.32 -28.15
CA PHE A 424 8.35 -18.27 -27.18
C PHE A 424 7.38 -19.28 -27.82
N VAL A 425 6.39 -18.80 -28.57
CA VAL A 425 5.41 -19.65 -29.26
C VAL A 425 6.10 -20.60 -30.24
N LYS A 426 7.06 -20.09 -31.02
CA LYS A 426 7.82 -20.91 -31.97
C LYS A 426 8.70 -21.96 -31.31
N TRP A 427 9.57 -21.54 -30.38
CA TRP A 427 10.63 -22.40 -29.86
C TRP A 427 10.20 -23.23 -28.65
N SER A 428 9.27 -22.74 -27.84
CA SER A 428 8.80 -23.44 -26.63
C SER A 428 7.57 -24.30 -26.89
N LEU A 429 6.71 -23.91 -27.84
CA LEU A 429 5.47 -24.65 -28.15
C LEU A 429 5.52 -25.40 -29.49
N GLY A 430 6.54 -25.15 -30.31
CA GLY A 430 6.71 -25.83 -31.61
C GLY A 430 5.70 -25.37 -32.67
N MET A 431 5.16 -24.16 -32.53
CA MET A 431 4.20 -23.54 -33.44
C MET A 431 4.96 -22.74 -34.52
N ASP A 432 5.12 -23.31 -35.71
CA ASP A 432 6.08 -22.84 -36.73
C ASP A 432 5.72 -21.46 -37.31
N GLY A 433 4.43 -21.13 -37.37
CA GLY A 433 3.88 -19.82 -37.75
C GLY A 433 3.87 -18.78 -36.62
N GLY A 434 4.38 -19.13 -35.43
CA GLY A 434 4.53 -18.21 -34.31
C GLY A 434 3.19 -17.69 -33.78
N VAL A 435 3.12 -16.38 -33.49
CA VAL A 435 1.91 -15.74 -32.92
C VAL A 435 0.68 -15.92 -33.83
N TRP A 436 0.85 -16.00 -35.15
CA TRP A 436 -0.25 -16.16 -36.10
C TRP A 436 -0.98 -17.50 -35.96
N GLU A 437 -0.28 -18.55 -35.51
CA GLU A 437 -0.92 -19.84 -35.22
C GLU A 437 -1.78 -19.81 -33.96
N LEU A 438 -1.58 -18.84 -33.06
CA LEU A 438 -2.48 -18.67 -31.92
C LEU A 438 -3.89 -18.34 -32.41
N VAL A 439 -4.05 -17.53 -33.45
CA VAL A 439 -5.36 -17.13 -33.97
C VAL A 439 -6.05 -18.27 -34.75
N GLY A 440 -5.28 -19.11 -35.45
CA GLY A 440 -5.81 -20.19 -36.31
C GLY A 440 -6.07 -21.54 -35.63
N SER A 441 -5.54 -21.78 -34.44
CA SER A 441 -5.60 -23.09 -33.75
C SER A 441 -6.98 -23.43 -33.12
N GLY A 442 -8.04 -22.74 -33.51
CA GLY A 442 -9.42 -23.00 -33.06
C GLY A 442 -10.15 -24.14 -33.80
N GLU A 443 -9.67 -24.54 -34.99
CA GLU A 443 -10.42 -25.47 -35.88
C GLU A 443 -9.68 -26.76 -36.26
N MET A 444 -8.47 -27.01 -35.77
CA MET A 444 -7.79 -28.30 -35.97
C MET A 444 -7.75 -29.12 -34.69
N ILE A 445 -8.90 -29.71 -34.33
CA ILE A 445 -9.01 -31.00 -33.61
C ILE A 445 -10.11 -31.81 -34.27
#